data_AF-A0A542RJJ3-F1
#
_entry.id   AF-A0A542RJJ3-F1
#
_cell.length_a   1.000
_cell.length_b   1.000
_cell.length_c   1.000
_cell.angle_alpha   90.00
_cell.angle_beta   90.00
_cell.angle_gamma   90.00
#
_symmetry.space_group_name_H-M   'P 1'
#
loop_
_entity.id
_entity.type
_entity.pdbx_description
1 polymer ?
#
loop_
_entity_poly.entity_id
_entity_poly.type
_entity_poly.pdbx_seq_one_letter_code
_entity_poly.pdbx_strand_id
1 'polypeptide(L)'
;MFKVNVEFAMYLQSANVVVITGKYQGQLTGNVLVDANNLAKKFVVNNVVHMKYKNPEKIKDTISLNLQPDDFEADELVGKCLISPD
;
A
#
# COMPACT_ATOMS: atom_id res chain seq x y z
N MET A 1 -1.56 12.00 9.32
CA MET A 1 -1.46 11.64 7.90
C MET A 1 -0.81 10.27 7.78
N PHE A 2 -1.53 9.30 7.22
CA PHE A 2 -1.01 7.97 6.94
C PHE A 2 -0.04 8.01 5.76
N LYS A 3 1.01 7.19 5.80
CA LYS A 3 1.88 6.94 4.64
C LYS A 3 2.42 5.52 4.65
N VAL A 4 2.70 4.98 3.47
CA VAL A 4 3.37 3.69 3.28
C VAL A 4 4.44 3.81 2.19
N ASN A 5 5.66 3.40 2.50
CA ASN A 5 6.72 3.22 1.52
C ASN A 5 6.65 1.80 1.00
N VAL A 6 6.29 1.63 -0.28
CA VAL A 6 6.06 0.33 -0.89
C VAL A 6 7.39 -0.38 -1.14
N GLU A 7 7.58 -1.52 -0.50
CA GLU A 7 8.77 -2.37 -0.64
C GLU A 7 8.50 -3.54 -1.59
N PHE A 8 7.25 -3.96 -1.72
CA PHE A 8 6.81 -5.05 -2.58
C PHE A 8 5.42 -4.75 -3.12
N ALA A 9 5.18 -5.15 -4.36
CA ALA A 9 3.88 -5.10 -4.99
C ALA A 9 3.69 -6.34 -5.87
N MET A 10 2.47 -6.87 -5.90
CA MET A 10 2.12 -7.98 -6.79
C MET A 10 0.67 -7.88 -7.24
N TYR A 11 0.39 -8.27 -8.48
CA TYR A 11 -0.97 -8.43 -8.97
C TYR A 11 -1.47 -9.86 -8.73
N LEU A 12 -2.57 -10.01 -8.00
CA LEU A 12 -3.25 -11.28 -7.77
C LEU A 12 -4.43 -11.42 -8.71
N GLN A 13 -4.20 -12.07 -9.85
CA GLN A 13 -5.22 -12.28 -10.89
C GLN A 13 -6.48 -13.00 -10.37
N SER A 14 -6.33 -13.97 -9.45
CA SER A 14 -7.45 -14.75 -8.90
C SER A 14 -8.44 -13.92 -8.07
N ALA A 15 -7.97 -12.82 -7.49
CA ALA A 15 -8.79 -11.91 -6.68
C ALA A 15 -8.98 -10.54 -7.35
N ASN A 16 -8.37 -10.32 -8.51
CA ASN A 16 -8.34 -9.05 -9.24
C ASN A 16 -7.96 -7.88 -8.30
N VAL A 17 -6.82 -7.98 -7.62
CA VAL A 17 -6.27 -6.95 -6.71
C VAL A 17 -4.77 -6.80 -6.86
N VAL A 18 -4.26 -5.61 -6.59
CA VAL A 18 -2.82 -5.37 -6.43
C VAL A 18 -2.51 -5.34 -4.93
N VAL A 19 -1.69 -6.28 -4.46
CA VAL A 19 -1.24 -6.32 -3.07
C VAL A 19 0.08 -5.58 -2.95
N ILE A 20 0.13 -4.56 -2.11
CA ILE A 20 1.38 -3.89 -1.73
C ILE A 20 1.76 -4.25 -0.30
N THR A 21 3.06 -4.35 -0.03
CA THR A 21 3.62 -4.45 1.32
C THR A 21 4.67 -3.37 1.51
N GLY A 22 4.67 -2.74 2.68
CA GLY A 22 5.61 -1.67 2.95
C GLY A 22 5.64 -1.20 4.40
N LYS A 23 6.61 -0.34 4.70
CA LYS A 23 6.71 0.34 6.00
C LYS A 23 5.72 1.48 6.05
N TYR A 24 4.89 1.51 7.09
CA TYR A 24 3.87 2.56 7.23
C TYR A 24 4.08 3.41 8.48
N GLN A 25 3.43 4.58 8.47
CA GLN A 25 3.33 5.47 9.64
C GLN A 25 1.93 6.08 9.67
N GLY A 26 1.43 6.36 10.88
CA GLY A 26 0.12 6.93 11.09
C GLY A 26 -1.03 5.93 10.96
N GLN A 27 -2.24 6.43 11.10
CA GLN A 27 -3.47 5.65 11.00
C GLN A 27 -4.15 5.95 9.67
N LEU A 28 -4.50 4.90 8.91
CA LEU A 28 -5.27 5.01 7.68
C LEU A 28 -6.72 5.39 8.04
N THR A 29 -7.16 6.58 7.64
CA THR A 29 -8.50 7.14 7.96
C THR A 29 -9.47 7.13 6.78
N GLY A 30 -8.99 6.80 5.58
CA GLY A 30 -9.78 6.71 4.34
C GLY A 30 -9.41 5.48 3.51
N ASN A 31 -10.02 5.36 2.34
CA ASN A 31 -9.80 4.26 1.41
C ASN A 31 -9.07 4.70 0.14
N VAL A 32 -8.50 5.90 0.09
CA VAL A 32 -7.73 6.40 -1.05
C VAL A 32 -6.32 6.73 -0.60
N LEU A 33 -5.35 6.27 -1.37
CA LEU A 33 -3.97 6.70 -1.29
C LEU A 33 -3.58 7.42 -2.57
N VAL A 34 -2.61 8.32 -2.49
CA VAL A 34 -2.02 9.01 -3.63
C VAL A 34 -0.51 8.86 -3.63
N ASP A 35 0.10 8.89 -4.81
CA ASP A 35 1.56 8.96 -4.92
C ASP A 35 2.03 10.31 -4.38
N ALA A 36 2.93 10.30 -3.40
CA ALA A 36 3.47 11.52 -2.79
C ALA A 36 4.16 12.45 -3.82
N ASN A 37 4.66 11.89 -4.92
CA ASN A 37 5.29 12.63 -6.00
C ASN A 37 4.32 12.99 -7.14
N ASN A 38 3.12 12.42 -7.15
CA ASN A 38 2.09 12.68 -8.15
C ASN A 38 0.67 12.49 -7.56
N LEU A 39 0.15 13.56 -6.96
CA LEU A 39 -1.16 13.54 -6.29
C LEU A 39 -2.35 13.26 -7.23
N ALA A 40 -2.15 13.34 -8.55
CA ALA A 40 -3.18 12.98 -9.53
C ALA A 40 -3.36 11.47 -9.63
N LYS A 41 -2.33 10.67 -9.34
CA LYS A 41 -2.40 9.21 -9.36
C LYS A 41 -2.96 8.70 -8.04
N LYS A 42 -4.18 8.15 -8.10
CA LYS A 42 -4.95 7.68 -6.95
C LYS A 42 -5.02 6.17 -6.94
N PHE A 43 -5.03 5.61 -5.74
CA PHE A 43 -5.10 4.17 -5.50
C PHE A 43 -6.22 3.91 -4.50
N VAL A 44 -7.22 3.12 -4.89
CA VAL A 44 -8.32 2.74 -4.01
C VAL A 44 -7.94 1.50 -3.20
N VAL A 45 -8.01 1.61 -1.88
CA VAL A 45 -7.77 0.52 -0.94
C VAL A 45 -9.06 -0.29 -0.80
N ASN A 46 -9.05 -1.51 -1.32
CA ASN A 46 -10.16 -2.48 -1.18
C ASN A 46 -10.18 -3.12 0.20
N ASN A 47 -9.02 -3.49 0.73
CA ASN A 47 -8.91 -4.13 2.04
C ASN A 47 -7.53 -3.90 2.67
N VAL A 48 -7.48 -3.88 4.00
CA VAL A 48 -6.25 -3.76 4.79
C VAL A 48 -5.97 -5.11 5.45
N VAL A 49 -4.85 -5.74 5.12
CA VAL A 49 -4.41 -6.98 5.75
C VAL A 49 -3.21 -6.67 6.64
N HIS A 50 -3.44 -6.64 7.95
CA HIS A 50 -2.37 -6.52 8.93
C HIS A 50 -1.64 -7.86 9.06
N MET A 51 -0.49 -7.99 8.38
CA MET A 51 0.39 -9.13 8.59
C MET A 51 1.18 -8.93 9.88
N LYS A 52 0.79 -9.64 10.96
CA LYS A 52 1.65 -9.76 12.16
C LYS A 52 2.85 -10.65 11.82
N TYR A 53 3.94 -10.06 11.31
CA TYR A 53 5.21 -10.77 11.19
C TYR A 53 5.71 -11.15 12.60
N LYS A 54 5.70 -12.46 12.93
CA LYS A 54 6.36 -13.00 14.13
C LYS A 54 7.88 -13.07 13.90
N ASN A 55 8.54 -11.94 13.65
CA ASN A 55 9.99 -11.88 13.61
C ASN A 55 10.50 -10.90 14.69
N PRO A 56 10.91 -11.39 15.88
CA PRO A 56 11.21 -10.56 17.04
C PRO A 56 12.40 -9.60 16.87
N GLU A 57 13.24 -9.79 15.84
CA GLU A 57 14.40 -8.93 15.56
C GLU A 57 14.08 -7.74 14.62
N LYS A 58 12.89 -7.72 14.00
CA LYS A 58 12.49 -6.72 13.01
C LYS A 58 11.13 -6.12 13.34
N ILE A 59 11.05 -5.45 14.49
CA ILE A 59 9.91 -4.58 14.81
C ILE A 59 10.01 -3.32 13.92
N LYS A 60 9.58 -3.44 12.66
CA LYS A 60 9.15 -2.31 11.85
C LYS A 60 7.80 -2.74 11.28
N ASP A 61 6.73 -2.16 11.81
CA ASP A 61 5.36 -2.51 11.43
C ASP A 61 5.21 -2.38 9.91
N THR A 62 5.06 -3.52 9.25
CA THR A 62 4.77 -3.59 7.82
C THR A 62 3.27 -3.75 7.66
N ILE A 63 2.71 -3.12 6.64
CA ILE A 63 1.29 -3.24 6.29
C ILE A 63 1.17 -3.86 4.91
N SER A 64 0.16 -4.70 4.72
CA SER A 64 -0.25 -5.14 3.40
C SER A 64 -1.59 -4.54 3.04
N LEU A 65 -1.67 -3.93 1.86
CA LEU A 65 -2.89 -3.30 1.35
C LEU A 65 -3.28 -3.95 0.03
N ASN A 66 -4.55 -4.30 -0.10
CA ASN A 66 -5.13 -4.72 -1.36
C ASN A 66 -5.70 -3.49 -2.03
N LEU A 67 -5.16 -3.15 -3.19
CA LEU A 67 -5.61 -2.05 -4.02
C LEU A 67 -6.50 -2.58 -5.16
N GLN A 68 -7.48 -1.77 -5.56
CA GLN A 68 -8.22 -2.00 -6.78
C GLN A 68 -7.27 -1.85 -7.98
N PRO A 69 -7.23 -2.81 -8.92
CA PRO A 69 -6.48 -2.65 -10.15
C PRO A 69 -7.17 -1.60 -11.02
N ASP A 70 -6.40 -0.66 -11.53
CA ASP A 70 -6.85 0.42 -12.42
C ASP A 70 -5.84 0.54 -13.57
N ASP A 71 -5.51 1.75 -14.01
CA ASP A 71 -4.54 2.04 -15.07
C ASP A 71 -3.05 1.93 -14.64
N PHE A 72 -2.77 1.19 -13.56
CA PHE A 72 -1.42 1.05 -13.02
C PHE A 72 -0.98 -0.40 -12.88
N GLU A 73 0.28 -0.65 -13.20
CA GLU A 73 0.92 -1.95 -13.00
C GLU A 73 1.45 -2.07 -11.56
N ALA A 74 1.48 -3.29 -11.02
CA ALA A 74 1.98 -3.52 -9.67
C ALA A 74 3.44 -3.06 -9.51
N ASP A 75 4.28 -3.32 -10.51
CA ASP A 75 5.71 -2.98 -10.50
C ASP A 75 5.95 -1.47 -10.45
N GLU A 76 5.01 -0.65 -10.93
CA GLU A 76 5.11 0.81 -10.84
C GLU A 76 4.99 1.31 -9.40
N LEU A 77 4.45 0.51 -8.48
CA LEU A 77 4.28 0.91 -7.09
C LEU A 77 5.55 0.71 -6.26
N VAL A 78 6.45 -0.18 -6.68
CA VAL A 78 7.66 -0.51 -5.92
C VAL A 78 8.55 0.72 -5.81
N GLY A 79 8.94 1.08 -4.58
CA GLY A 79 9.73 2.27 -4.30
C GLY A 79 8.93 3.57 -4.19
N LYS A 80 7.62 3.56 -4.43
CA LYS A 80 6.76 4.72 -4.22
C LYS A 80 6.41 4.93 -2.76
N CYS A 81 6.14 6.18 -2.41
CA CYS A 81 5.54 6.56 -1.14
C CYS A 81 4.07 6.91 -1.39
N LEU A 82 3.16 6.11 -0.86
CA LEU A 82 1.74 6.35 -0.95
C LEU A 82 1.25 7.01 0.34
N ILE A 83 0.48 8.09 0.22
CA ILE A 83 -0.01 8.88 1.36
C ILE A 83 -1.53 8.96 1.37
N SER A 84 -2.12 9.05 2.55
CA SER A 84 -3.51 9.50 2.69
C SER A 84 -3.54 11.00 2.36
N PRO A 85 -4.41 11.47 1.44
CA PRO A 85 -4.56 12.89 1.15
C PRO A 85 -5.21 13.67 2.32
N ASP A 86 -5.87 12.95 3.24
CA ASP A 86 -6.49 13.49 4.46
C ASP A 86 -5.53 13.48 5.68
#